data_AF-A0AA44QFM5-F1
#
_entry.id   AF-A0AA44QFM5-F1
#
_cell.length_a   1.000
_cell.length_b   1.000
_cell.length_c   1.000
_cell.angle_alpha   90.00
_cell.angle_beta   90.00
_cell.angle_gamma   90.00
#
_symmetry.space_group_name_H-M   'P 1'
#
loop_
_entity.id
_entity.type
_entity.pdbx_description
1 polymer ?
#
loop_
_entity_poly.entity_id
_entity_poly.type
_entity_poly.pdbx_seq_one_letter_code
_entity_poly.pdbx_strand_id
1 'polypeptide(L)' 'MSFYQDPADTDRVRGAILHTMTTEGNRNLSQFVNDAVMAKVTELEAKYNHGEPFPAVGARGLPQGGAAANR' A
#
# COMPACT_ATOMS: atom_id res chain seq x y z
N MET A 1 2.78 10.51 -4.50
CA MET A 1 3.16 9.88 -3.22
C MET A 1 4.25 8.87 -3.55
N SER A 2 5.38 8.88 -2.83
CA SER A 2 6.40 7.83 -2.91
C SER A 2 6.62 7.34 -1.49
N PHE A 3 6.75 6.03 -1.29
CA PHE A 3 7.06 5.44 0.02
C PHE A 3 8.39 4.71 -0.06
N TYR A 4 9.05 4.58 1.09
CA TYR A 4 10.26 3.79 1.20
C TYR A 4 9.91 2.31 1.23
N GLN A 5 10.61 1.51 0.44
CA GLN A 5 10.57 0.06 0.49
C GLN A 5 12.00 -0.45 0.42
N ASP A 6 12.34 -1.42 1.27
CA ASP A 6 13.65 -2.07 1.21
C ASP A 6 13.86 -2.69 -0.19
N PRO A 7 15.07 -2.62 -0.77
CA PRO A 7 15.35 -3.22 -2.07
C PRO A 7 14.97 -4.71 -2.15
N ALA A 8 15.22 -5.50 -1.10
CA ALA A 8 14.89 -6.93 -1.08
C ALA A 8 13.37 -7.16 -1.11
N ASP A 9 12.59 -6.32 -0.41
CA ASP A 9 11.14 -6.37 -0.48
C ASP A 9 10.61 -5.92 -1.84
N THR A 10 11.29 -4.98 -2.49
CA THR A 10 10.97 -4.58 -3.86
C THR A 10 11.10 -5.72 -4.85
N ASP A 11 12.15 -6.52 -4.74
CA ASP A 11 12.34 -7.69 -5.59
C ASP A 11 11.31 -8.79 -5.31
N ARG A 12 10.91 -8.97 -4.04
CA ARG A 12 9.82 -9.88 -3.67
C ARG A 12 8.49 -9.46 -4.26
N VAL A 13 8.15 -8.16 -4.23
CA VAL A 13 6.92 -7.62 -4.84
C VAL A 13 6.93 -7.86 -6.35
N ARG A 14 8.04 -7.56 -7.03
CA ARG A 14 8.18 -7.82 -8.48
C ARG A 14 8.01 -9.31 -8.80
N GLY A 15 8.62 -10.18 -8.01
CA GLY A 15 8.47 -11.63 -8.15
C GLY A 15 7.01 -12.08 -8.00
N ALA A 16 6.31 -11.60 -6.97
CA ALA A 16 4.90 -11.92 -6.77
C ALA A 16 4.05 -11.54 -7.98
N ILE A 17 4.19 -10.30 -8.48
CA ILE A 17 3.45 -9.84 -9.66
C ILE A 17 3.75 -10.71 -10.87
N LEU A 18 5.03 -10.94 -11.19
CA LEU A 18 5.40 -11.68 -12.39
C LEU A 18 4.90 -13.13 -12.37
N HIS A 19 4.89 -13.76 -11.20
CA HIS A 19 4.45 -15.15 -11.06
C HIS A 19 2.93 -15.33 -10.95
N THR A 20 2.16 -14.26 -10.71
CA THR A 20 0.70 -14.35 -10.53
C THR A 20 -0.11 -13.45 -11.44
N MET A 21 0.51 -12.59 -12.27
CA MET A 21 -0.19 -11.59 -13.09
C MET A 21 -1.28 -12.16 -14.01
N THR A 22 -1.14 -13.40 -14.49
CA THR A 22 -2.15 -14.05 -15.33
C THR A 22 -3.34 -14.58 -14.52
N THR A 23 -3.11 -14.97 -13.26
CA THR A 23 -4.13 -15.57 -12.38
C THR A 23 -4.89 -14.50 -11.59
N GLU A 24 -4.15 -13.54 -11.01
CA GLU A 24 -4.69 -12.47 -10.17
C GLU A 24 -5.06 -11.22 -10.98
N GLY A 25 -4.64 -11.13 -12.24
CA GLY A 25 -5.01 -10.02 -13.14
C GLY A 25 -4.27 -8.70 -12.90
N ASN A 26 -3.32 -8.65 -11.96
CA ASN A 26 -2.46 -7.49 -11.71
C ASN A 26 -1.47 -7.30 -12.87
N ARG A 27 -1.60 -6.18 -13.61
CA ARG A 27 -0.80 -5.97 -14.84
C ARG A 27 0.48 -5.17 -14.64
N ASN A 28 0.63 -4.51 -13.50
CA ASN A 28 1.81 -3.70 -13.18
C ASN A 28 1.93 -3.43 -11.67
N LEU A 29 3.09 -2.88 -11.28
CA LEU A 29 3.41 -2.55 -9.89
C LEU A 29 2.44 -1.55 -9.26
N SER A 30 2.02 -0.52 -10.00
CA SER A 30 1.12 0.51 -9.47
C SER A 30 -0.25 -0.05 -9.12
N GLN A 31 -0.80 -0.91 -10.00
CA GLN A 31 -2.07 -1.58 -9.75
C GLN A 31 -1.96 -2.51 -8.54
N PHE A 32 -0.93 -3.36 -8.50
CA PHE A 32 -0.72 -4.29 -7.39
C PHE A 32 -0.63 -3.58 -6.04
N VAL A 33 0.16 -2.51 -5.96
CA VAL A 33 0.32 -1.73 -4.72
C VAL A 33 -0.97 -1.02 -4.34
N ASN A 34 -1.68 -0.43 -5.30
CA ASN A 34 -2.96 0.23 -5.04
C ASN A 34 -3.97 -0.77 -4.45
N ASP A 35 -4.13 -1.93 -5.06
CA ASP A 35 -5.12 -2.92 -4.65
C ASP A 35 -4.78 -3.51 -3.27
N ALA A 36 -3.49 -3.78 -3.03
CA ALA A 36 -3.03 -4.23 -1.71
C ALA A 36 -3.26 -3.18 -0.61
N VAL A 37 -2.98 -1.90 -0.90
CA VAL A 37 -3.22 -0.80 0.03
C VAL A 37 -4.71 -0.65 0.31
N MET A 38 -5.56 -0.68 -0.72
CA MET A 38 -7.01 -0.54 -0.57
C MET A 38 -7.63 -1.71 0.18
N ALA A 39 -7.14 -2.94 -0.02
CA ALA A 39 -7.57 -4.10 0.78
C ALA A 39 -7.30 -3.88 2.28
N LYS A 40 -6.14 -3.31 2.64
CA LYS A 40 -5.83 -2.97 4.03
C LYS A 40 -6.69 -1.82 4.56
N VAL A 41 -6.96 -0.80 3.73
CA VAL A 41 -7.86 0.30 4.10
C VAL A 41 -9.25 -0.24 4.43
N THR A 42 -9.82 -1.10 3.58
CA THR A 42 -11.12 -1.73 3.81
C THR A 42 -11.14 -2.58 5.09
N GLU A 43 -10.06 -3.32 5.38
CA GLU A 43 -9.93 -4.06 6.65
C GLU A 43 -10.00 -3.11 7.86
N LEU A 44 -9.33 -1.95 7.79
CA LEU A 44 -9.32 -0.95 8.86
C LEU A 44 -10.67 -0.24 9.00
N GLU A 45 -11.34 0.08 7.90
CA GLU A 45 -12.68 0.67 7.89
C GLU A 45 -13.70 -0.27 8.54
N ALA A 46 -13.66 -1.56 8.19
CA ALA A 46 -14.48 -2.59 8.82
C ALA A 46 -14.19 -2.71 10.32
N LYS A 47 -12.92 -2.67 10.73
CA LYS A 47 -12.51 -2.88 12.12
C LYS A 47 -12.76 -1.67 13.03
N TYR A 48 -12.57 -0.46 12.51
CA TYR A 48 -12.49 0.75 13.34
C TYR A 48 -13.50 1.83 12.95
N ASN A 49 -14.22 1.68 11.84
CA ASN A 49 -15.16 2.69 11.36
C ASN A 49 -16.48 2.08 10.85
N HIS A 50 -16.92 0.97 11.43
CA HIS A 50 -18.20 0.32 11.11
C HIS A 50 -18.37 -0.09 9.64
N GLY A 51 -17.27 -0.29 8.91
CA GLY A 51 -17.29 -0.57 7.47
C GLY A 51 -17.46 0.67 6.59
N GLU A 52 -17.55 1.87 7.18
CA GLU A 52 -17.63 3.13 6.45
C GLU A 52 -16.23 3.71 6.19
N PRO A 53 -16.06 4.53 5.14
CA PRO A 53 -14.79 5.21 4.88
C PRO A 53 -14.40 6.19 5.99
N PHE A 54 -13.09 6.27 6.28
CA PHE A 54 -12.59 7.28 7.22
C PHE A 54 -12.80 8.72 6.70
N PRO A 55 -12.95 9.71 7.59
CA PRO A 55 -13.02 11.12 7.18
C PRO A 55 -11.78 11.53 6.36
N ALA A 56 -12.01 12.23 5.25
CA ALA A 56 -10.93 12.64 4.36
C ALA A 56 -9.95 13.59 5.06
N VAL A 57 -8.67 13.24 5.04
CA VAL A 57 -7.58 14.12 5.47
C VAL A 57 -6.84 14.67 4.25
N GLY A 58 -6.66 15.99 4.18
CA GLY A 58 -5.89 16.61 3.10
C GLY A 58 -4.40 16.21 3.12
N ALA A 59 -3.68 16.47 2.04
CA ALA A 59 -2.29 16.02 1.80
C ALA A 59 -1.24 16.40 2.87
N ARG A 60 -1.57 17.28 3.83
CA ARG A 60 -0.70 17.69 4.96
C ARG A 60 -1.07 17.03 6.30
N GLY A 61 -2.07 16.14 6.31
CA GLY A 61 -2.56 15.48 7.52
C GLY A 61 -1.74 14.26 7.95
N LEU A 62 -0.86 13.75 7.09
CA LEU A 62 0.00 12.59 7.39
C LEU A 62 1.48 13.00 7.45
N PRO A 63 2.25 12.50 8.43
CA PRO A 63 3.69 12.56 8.39
C PRO A 63 4.18 11.91 7.09
N GLN A 64 4.87 12.68 6.24
CA GLN A 64 5.52 12.13 5.07
C GLN A 64 6.72 11.33 5.55
N GLY A 65 6.83 10.08 5.12
CA GLY A 65 7.79 9.09 5.63
C GLY A 65 9.16 9.69 5.90
N GLY A 66 9.46 9.90 7.19
CA GLY A 66 10.80 10.20 7.63
C GLY A 66 11.64 8.94 7.47
N ALA A 67 12.73 9.04 6.72
CA ALA A 67 13.88 8.21 7.01
C ALA A 67 14.11 8.27 8.53
N ALA A 68 14.29 7.12 9.16
CA ALA A 68 14.65 7.06 10.56
C ALA A 68 15.83 8.03 10.80
N ALA A 69 15.56 9.14 11.48
CA ALA A 69 16.62 9.94 12.05
C ALA A 69 17.18 9.11 13.20
N ASN A 70 18.37 8.56 13.00
CA ASN A 70 19.21 7.99 14.05
C ASN A 70 19.12 8.86 15.32
N ARG A 71 18.68 8.25 16.43
CA ARG A 71 19.09 8.59 17.79
C ARG A 71 19.14 7.33 18.63
#